data_AF-A0A6G0T8K3-F1
#
_entry.id   AF-A0A6G0T8K3-F1
#
_cell.length_a   1.000
_cell.length_b   1.000
_cell.length_c   1.000
_cell.angle_alpha   90.00
_cell.angle_beta   90.00
_cell.angle_gamma   90.00
#
_symmetry.space_group_name_H-M   'P 1'
#
loop_
_entity.id
_entity.type
_entity.pdbx_description
1 polymer ?
#
loop_
_entity_poly.entity_id
_entity_poly.type
_entity_poly.pdbx_seq_one_letter_code
_entity_poly.pdbx_strand_id
1 'polypeptide(L)'
;MFNVSGVYYWTNNMTTSIDYFWRAEIVMFLVYKLWIIVHYSNDIWNCLSVTWYGFTSSFNFRRRHVLDRWRKRSMRFSTLFFFMYLFCLISYMGITQAFRNKITQVKNRDGSIGYYRENIVNLYIIVSDETYNTYYNTFFFAEALLTVSLAMFFLLFDMILVALCFAICGQIEMTKSAFESVGHKSIREPRSPIEGRQCKTYYFHFLFFPETLIFYSSSSESHSKNLKYSKNT
;
A
#
# COMPACT_ATOMS: atom_id res chain seq x y z
N MET A 1 -7.54 25.91 15.82
CA MET A 1 -6.95 27.13 16.41
C MET A 1 -5.49 26.82 16.72
N PHE A 2 -4.58 27.12 15.77
CA PHE A 2 -3.14 26.90 15.95
C PHE A 2 -2.59 28.02 16.82
N ASN A 3 -2.13 27.67 18.02
CA ASN A 3 -1.72 28.62 19.05
C ASN A 3 -0.41 29.31 18.63
N VAL A 4 -0.37 30.65 18.66
CA VAL A 4 0.81 31.48 18.33
C VAL A 4 2.04 31.11 19.19
N SER A 5 1.81 30.51 20.35
CA SER A 5 2.87 29.97 21.23
C SER A 5 3.62 28.77 20.65
N GLY A 6 3.03 27.99 19.73
CA GLY A 6 3.72 26.88 19.07
C GLY A 6 4.81 27.33 18.10
N VAL A 7 4.63 28.49 17.46
CA VAL A 7 5.57 29.05 16.49
C VAL A 7 6.82 29.61 17.17
N TYR A 8 6.67 30.20 18.37
CA TYR A 8 7.79 30.73 19.15
C TYR A 8 8.72 29.63 19.69
N TYR A 9 8.21 28.41 19.79
CA TYR A 9 8.99 27.23 20.19
C TYR A 9 9.85 26.65 19.07
N TRP A 10 9.48 26.90 17.82
CA TRP A 10 10.13 26.35 16.63
C TRP A 10 11.43 27.05 16.24
N THR A 11 11.54 28.35 16.50
CA THR A 11 12.68 29.15 16.04
C THR A 11 13.99 28.83 16.75
N ASN A 12 13.96 28.35 18.00
CA ASN A 12 15.18 28.10 18.78
C ASN A 12 15.78 26.70 18.55
N ASN A 13 15.01 25.76 17.97
CA ASN A 13 15.43 24.38 17.71
C ASN A 13 15.03 23.96 16.28
N MET A 14 15.61 24.63 15.28
CA MET A 14 15.28 24.43 13.86
C MET A 14 15.35 22.96 13.42
N THR A 15 16.36 22.21 13.87
CA THR A 15 16.50 20.77 13.54
C THR A 15 15.33 19.93 14.05
N THR A 16 14.92 20.15 15.30
CA THR A 16 13.78 19.44 15.91
C THR A 16 12.47 19.82 15.24
N SER A 17 12.30 21.10 14.88
CA SER A 17 11.15 21.59 14.12
C SER A 17 11.05 20.90 12.75
N ILE A 18 12.16 20.80 12.01
CA ILE A 18 12.21 20.11 10.71
C ILE A 18 11.84 18.64 10.85
N ASP A 19 12.37 17.94 11.88
CA ASP A 19 12.04 16.53 12.13
C ASP A 19 10.54 16.33 12.39
N TYR A 20 9.93 17.17 13.25
CA TYR A 20 8.49 17.10 13.50
C TYR A 20 7.65 17.47 12.27
N PHE A 21 8.07 18.47 11.50
CA PHE A 21 7.38 18.85 10.27
C PHE A 21 7.39 17.70 9.26
N TRP A 22 8.55 17.07 9.05
CA TRP A 22 8.70 15.91 8.17
C TRP A 22 7.81 14.74 8.62
N ARG A 23 7.78 14.45 9.92
CA ARG A 23 6.88 13.41 10.48
C ARG A 23 5.40 13.75 10.28
N ALA A 24 5.02 15.00 10.49
CA ALA A 24 3.65 15.46 10.26
C ALA A 24 3.26 15.33 8.79
N GLU A 25 4.15 15.67 7.86
CA GLU A 25 3.97 15.48 6.42
C GLU A 25 3.75 14.00 6.08
N ILE A 26 4.57 13.09 6.63
CA ILE A 26 4.40 11.64 6.45
C ILE A 26 3.02 11.18 6.95
N VAL A 27 2.59 11.64 8.14
CA VAL A 27 1.29 11.27 8.70
C VAL A 27 0.14 11.82 7.84
N MET A 28 0.21 13.08 7.42
CA MET A 28 -0.80 13.67 6.52
C MET A 28 -0.88 12.92 5.20
N PHE A 29 0.26 12.55 4.63
CA PHE A 29 0.32 11.77 3.40
C PHE A 29 -0.28 10.36 3.56
N LEU A 30 -0.05 9.71 4.71
CA LEU A 30 -0.68 8.43 5.03
C LEU A 30 -2.20 8.55 5.18
N VAL A 31 -2.67 9.58 5.89
CA VAL A 31 -4.11 9.87 6.02
C VAL A 31 -4.74 10.12 4.66
N TYR A 32 -4.08 10.87 3.79
CA TYR A 32 -4.52 11.10 2.42
C TYR A 32 -4.61 9.80 1.60
N LYS A 33 -3.59 8.93 1.68
CA LYS A 33 -3.60 7.61 1.02
C LYS A 33 -4.75 6.73 1.52
N LEU A 34 -4.95 6.65 2.84
CA LEU A 34 -6.06 5.89 3.43
C LEU A 34 -7.41 6.45 2.99
N TRP A 35 -7.55 7.77 2.96
CA TRP A 35 -8.75 8.43 2.46
C TRP A 35 -9.03 8.06 1.00
N ILE A 36 -8.02 8.05 0.12
CA ILE A 36 -8.17 7.58 -1.27
C ILE A 36 -8.67 6.14 -1.31
N ILE A 37 -8.05 5.22 -0.55
CA ILE A 37 -8.47 3.80 -0.55
C ILE A 37 -9.93 3.68 -0.13
N VAL A 38 -10.31 4.37 0.95
CA VAL A 38 -11.68 4.28 1.49
C VAL A 38 -12.67 4.90 0.52
N HIS A 39 -12.38 6.09 0.00
CA HIS A 39 -13.27 6.84 -0.88
C HIS A 39 -13.51 6.12 -2.21
N TYR A 40 -12.44 5.58 -2.81
CA TYR A 40 -12.51 4.84 -4.07
C TYR A 40 -12.56 3.32 -3.88
N SER A 41 -12.88 2.85 -2.67
CA SER A 41 -12.88 1.42 -2.35
C SER A 41 -13.78 0.62 -3.29
N ASN A 42 -15.00 1.10 -3.56
CA ASN A 42 -15.94 0.45 -4.47
C ASN A 42 -15.39 0.35 -5.90
N ASP A 43 -14.75 1.40 -6.40
CA ASP A 43 -14.16 1.41 -7.74
C ASP A 43 -12.94 0.51 -7.83
N ILE A 44 -12.11 0.50 -6.79
CA ILE A 44 -10.97 -0.43 -6.67
C ILE A 44 -11.48 -1.87 -6.64
N TRP A 45 -12.50 -2.18 -5.83
CA TRP A 45 -13.10 -3.51 -5.73
C TRP A 45 -13.80 -3.93 -7.02
N ASN A 46 -14.50 -3.02 -7.69
CA ASN A 46 -15.13 -3.28 -8.98
C ASN A 46 -14.07 -3.52 -10.05
N CYS A 47 -13.01 -2.72 -10.08
CA CYS A 47 -11.87 -2.93 -10.95
C CYS A 47 -11.26 -4.33 -10.69
N LEU A 48 -11.03 -4.68 -9.43
CA LEU A 48 -10.43 -5.94 -9.00
C LEU A 48 -11.32 -7.16 -9.26
N SER A 49 -12.65 -7.04 -9.13
CA SER A 49 -13.60 -8.13 -9.44
C SER A 49 -13.71 -8.35 -10.94
N VAL A 50 -13.75 -7.26 -11.71
CA VAL A 50 -13.69 -7.27 -13.17
C VAL A 50 -12.41 -7.94 -13.64
N THR A 51 -11.27 -7.62 -13.00
CA THR A 51 -9.99 -8.19 -13.40
C THR A 51 -9.91 -9.69 -13.13
N TRP A 52 -10.56 -10.14 -12.06
CA TRP A 52 -10.64 -11.55 -11.68
C TRP A 52 -11.51 -12.40 -12.61
N TYR A 53 -12.71 -11.92 -12.96
CA TYR A 53 -13.64 -12.67 -13.82
C TYR A 53 -13.22 -12.67 -15.29
N GLY A 54 -12.64 -11.57 -15.79
CA GLY A 54 -12.10 -11.51 -17.15
C GLY A 54 -10.97 -12.53 -17.38
N PHE A 55 -10.15 -12.74 -16.35
CA PHE A 55 -9.04 -13.70 -16.34
C PHE A 55 -9.50 -15.16 -16.55
N THR A 56 -10.50 -15.57 -15.79
CA THR A 56 -10.94 -16.98 -15.74
C THR A 56 -11.80 -17.37 -16.94
N SER A 57 -12.58 -16.44 -17.49
CA SER A 57 -13.57 -16.72 -18.54
C SER A 57 -13.06 -16.55 -19.98
N SER A 58 -12.14 -15.62 -20.24
CA SER A 58 -11.89 -15.10 -21.60
C SER A 58 -10.66 -15.67 -22.29
N PHE A 59 -9.75 -16.33 -21.55
CA PHE A 59 -8.46 -16.73 -22.10
C PHE A 59 -8.42 -18.18 -22.60
N ASN A 60 -8.58 -18.31 -23.93
CA ASN A 60 -8.21 -19.51 -24.67
C ASN A 60 -6.73 -19.86 -24.44
N PHE A 61 -6.42 -21.16 -24.32
CA PHE A 61 -5.10 -21.71 -23.95
C PHE A 61 -3.88 -21.07 -24.65
N ARG A 62 -4.05 -20.55 -25.88
CA ARG A 62 -2.97 -20.01 -26.72
C ARG A 62 -2.32 -18.72 -26.18
N ARG A 63 -3.03 -17.85 -25.43
CA ARG A 63 -2.48 -16.57 -24.93
C ARG A 63 -2.05 -16.58 -23.45
N ARG A 64 -2.12 -17.72 -22.76
CA ARG A 64 -1.69 -17.84 -21.35
C ARG A 64 -0.23 -17.46 -21.12
N HIS A 65 0.63 -17.73 -22.10
CA HIS A 65 2.08 -17.51 -21.99
C HIS A 65 2.51 -16.04 -21.76
N VAL A 66 1.78 -15.06 -22.33
CA VAL A 66 2.07 -13.63 -22.12
C VAL A 66 1.69 -13.23 -20.70
N LEU A 67 0.56 -13.75 -20.22
CA LEU A 67 0.02 -13.45 -18.92
C LEU A 67 0.87 -14.06 -17.79
N ASP A 68 1.35 -15.30 -17.97
CA ASP A 68 2.26 -15.94 -17.01
C ASP A 68 3.59 -15.18 -16.90
N ARG A 69 4.08 -14.63 -18.03
CA ARG A 69 5.27 -13.78 -18.04
C ARG A 69 5.06 -12.52 -17.20
N TRP A 70 3.93 -11.85 -17.36
CA TRP A 70 3.58 -10.66 -16.58
C TRP A 70 3.34 -10.97 -15.11
N ARG A 71 2.65 -12.07 -14.78
CA ARG A 71 2.45 -12.53 -13.40
C ARG A 71 3.79 -12.78 -12.72
N LYS A 72 4.70 -13.50 -13.39
CA LYS A 72 6.06 -13.77 -12.88
C LYS A 72 6.85 -12.48 -12.67
N ARG A 73 6.73 -11.50 -13.57
CA ARG A 73 7.41 -10.20 -13.47
C ARG A 73 6.86 -9.37 -12.31
N SER A 74 5.55 -9.25 -12.20
CA SER A 74 4.87 -8.53 -11.11
C SER A 74 5.17 -9.16 -9.75
N MET A 75 5.17 -10.51 -9.65
CA MET A 75 5.52 -11.20 -8.41
C MET A 75 6.95 -10.91 -8.00
N ARG A 76 7.92 -11.02 -8.93
CA ARG A 76 9.33 -10.68 -8.65
C ARG A 76 9.49 -9.24 -8.20
N PHE A 77 8.83 -8.30 -8.88
CA PHE A 77 8.89 -6.88 -8.52
C PHE A 77 8.30 -6.62 -7.13
N SER A 78 7.11 -7.15 -6.87
CA SER A 78 6.41 -7.05 -5.58
C SER A 78 7.24 -7.63 -4.44
N THR A 79 7.87 -8.79 -4.65
CA THR A 79 8.76 -9.42 -3.67
C THR A 79 9.99 -8.54 -3.40
N LEU A 80 10.63 -8.01 -4.44
CA LEU A 80 11.79 -7.11 -4.29
C LEU A 80 11.41 -5.83 -3.55
N PHE A 81 10.25 -5.25 -3.87
CA PHE A 81 9.71 -4.06 -3.23
C PHE A 81 9.43 -4.29 -1.73
N PHE A 82 8.83 -5.43 -1.39
CA PHE A 82 8.60 -5.84 -0.01
C PHE A 82 9.90 -5.96 0.79
N PHE A 83 10.91 -6.64 0.23
CA PHE A 83 12.21 -6.77 0.89
C PHE A 83 12.92 -5.43 1.08
N MET A 84 12.83 -4.53 0.10
CA MET A 84 13.36 -3.17 0.23
C MET A 84 12.70 -2.42 1.39
N TYR A 85 11.37 -2.50 1.52
CA TYR A 85 10.63 -1.90 2.63
C TYR A 85 11.02 -2.49 3.99
N LEU A 86 11.11 -3.82 4.09
CA LEU A 86 11.56 -4.48 5.32
C LEU A 86 12.99 -4.10 5.69
N PHE A 87 13.88 -4.03 4.70
CA PHE A 87 15.26 -3.60 4.92
C PHE A 87 15.31 -2.17 5.46
N CYS A 88 14.60 -1.22 4.83
CA CYS A 88 14.51 0.15 5.31
C CYS A 88 13.97 0.23 6.74
N LEU A 89 12.92 -0.55 7.07
CA LEU A 89 12.35 -0.59 8.41
C LEU A 89 13.35 -1.13 9.44
N ILE A 90 14.02 -2.25 9.14
CA ILE A 90 15.02 -2.84 10.04
C ILE A 90 16.21 -1.89 10.22
N SER A 91 16.71 -1.27 9.15
CA SER A 91 17.78 -0.27 9.23
C SER A 91 17.38 0.92 10.08
N TYR A 92 16.16 1.45 9.90
CA TYR A 92 15.64 2.57 10.70
C TYR A 92 15.56 2.23 12.19
N MET A 93 15.02 1.06 12.53
CA MET A 93 14.94 0.57 13.91
C MET A 93 16.33 0.33 14.51
N GLY A 94 17.25 -0.24 13.72
CA GLY A 94 18.63 -0.50 14.13
C GLY A 94 19.42 0.79 14.38
N ILE A 95 19.28 1.79 13.51
CA ILE A 95 19.88 3.12 13.67
C ILE A 95 19.36 3.76 14.95
N THR A 96 18.04 3.79 15.15
CA THR A 96 17.45 4.37 16.37
C THR A 96 18.00 3.68 17.62
N GLN A 97 18.08 2.34 17.61
CA GLN A 97 18.62 1.59 18.73
C GLN A 97 20.11 1.88 18.98
N ALA A 98 20.90 2.11 17.92
CA ALA A 98 22.31 2.48 18.04
C ALA A 98 22.49 3.87 18.70
N PHE A 99 21.56 4.80 18.47
CA PHE A 99 21.57 6.14 19.04
C PHE A 99 20.79 6.28 20.36
N ARG A 100 20.28 5.17 20.94
CA ARG A 100 19.44 5.18 22.16
C ARG A 100 20.06 5.88 23.38
N ASN A 101 21.37 5.99 23.46
CA ASN A 101 22.06 6.58 24.62
C ASN A 101 22.17 8.10 24.52
N LYS A 102 21.78 8.68 23.39
CA LYS A 102 21.79 10.13 23.18
C LYS A 102 20.63 10.76 23.95
N ILE A 103 20.96 11.78 24.73
CA ILE A 103 20.00 12.57 25.50
C ILE A 103 19.80 13.87 24.75
N THR A 104 18.55 14.22 24.50
CA THR A 104 18.15 15.44 23.81
C THR A 104 17.46 16.37 24.79
N GLN A 105 17.95 17.60 24.86
CA GLN A 105 17.36 18.65 25.68
C GLN A 105 16.14 19.20 24.95
N VAL A 106 14.97 19.07 25.58
CA VAL A 106 13.71 19.58 25.04
C VAL A 106 13.14 20.55 26.04
N LYS A 107 12.82 21.75 25.59
CA LYS A 107 12.20 22.76 26.45
C LYS A 107 10.71 22.38 26.62
N ASN A 108 10.25 22.19 27.85
CA ASN A 108 8.88 21.83 28.20
C ASN A 108 7.95 23.05 28.13
N ARG A 109 6.62 22.86 28.11
CA ARG A 109 5.64 23.97 27.96
C ARG A 109 5.69 25.01 29.07
N ASP A 110 6.12 24.62 30.26
CA ASP A 110 6.33 25.49 31.43
C ASP A 110 7.62 26.33 31.33
N GLY A 111 8.42 26.13 30.28
CA GLY A 111 9.71 26.79 30.06
C GLY A 111 10.90 26.07 30.68
N SER A 112 10.68 24.98 31.43
CA SER A 112 11.75 24.14 31.97
C SER A 112 12.47 23.37 30.85
N ILE A 113 13.69 22.90 31.12
CA ILE A 113 14.45 22.06 30.18
C ILE A 113 14.37 20.62 30.67
N GLY A 114 13.68 19.76 29.91
CA GLY A 114 13.62 18.31 30.15
C GLY A 114 14.71 17.57 29.38
N TYR A 115 15.16 16.45 29.94
CA TYR A 115 16.21 15.62 29.35
C TYR A 115 15.62 14.29 28.91
N TYR A 116 15.33 14.17 27.62
CA TYR A 116 14.69 12.98 27.06
C TYR A 116 15.70 12.07 26.40
N ARG A 117 15.61 10.77 26.66
CA ARG A 117 16.33 9.77 25.86
C ARG A 117 15.73 9.71 24.45
N GLU A 118 16.58 9.68 23.42
CA GLU A 118 16.12 9.47 22.03
C GLU A 118 15.50 8.08 21.84
N ASN A 119 14.40 8.05 21.10
CA ASN A 119 13.59 6.90 20.76
C ASN A 119 13.15 7.01 19.28
N ILE A 120 12.32 6.08 18.80
CA ILE A 120 11.98 5.93 17.38
C ILE A 120 11.19 7.14 16.87
N VAL A 121 10.09 7.45 17.55
CA VAL A 121 9.16 8.51 17.14
C VAL A 121 9.34 9.77 17.98
N ASN A 122 9.94 9.66 19.17
CA ASN A 122 10.19 10.78 20.07
C ASN A 122 8.88 11.51 20.43
N LEU A 123 7.91 10.75 20.98
CA LEU A 123 6.60 11.27 21.40
C LEU A 123 6.66 12.03 22.73
N TYR A 124 7.60 12.97 22.86
CA TYR A 124 7.90 13.75 24.07
C TYR A 124 6.73 14.60 24.59
N ILE A 125 5.68 14.79 23.79
CA ILE A 125 4.59 15.73 24.09
C ILE A 125 3.60 15.16 25.12
N ILE A 126 3.60 13.84 25.35
CA ILE A 126 2.53 13.18 26.11
C ILE A 126 2.84 13.06 27.61
N VAL A 127 4.12 12.96 27.99
CA VAL A 127 4.54 12.64 29.36
C VAL A 127 5.79 13.44 29.77
N SER A 128 6.01 13.58 31.08
CA SER A 128 7.24 14.19 31.60
C SER A 128 8.48 13.36 31.28
N ASP A 129 9.64 14.01 31.24
CA ASP A 129 10.95 13.37 31.00
C ASP A 129 11.26 12.29 32.05
N GLU A 130 10.95 12.53 33.32
CA GLU A 130 11.11 11.53 34.39
C GLU A 130 10.30 10.26 34.10
N THR A 131 9.01 10.40 33.75
CA THR A 131 8.13 9.26 33.44
C THR A 131 8.59 8.54 32.18
N TYR A 132 8.93 9.30 31.13
CA TYR A 132 9.38 8.76 29.85
C TYR A 132 10.65 7.92 30.00
N ASN A 133 11.63 8.44 30.74
CA ASN A 133 12.91 7.76 30.96
C ASN A 133 12.77 6.56 31.90
N THR A 134 11.90 6.64 32.92
CA THR A 134 11.63 5.54 33.85
C THR A 134 11.01 4.34 33.14
N TYR A 135 10.04 4.58 32.26
CA TYR A 135 9.34 3.55 31.49
C TYR A 135 9.83 3.44 30.04
N TYR A 136 11.11 3.75 29.80
CA TYR A 136 11.69 3.85 28.46
C TYR A 136 11.39 2.64 27.57
N ASN A 137 11.55 1.40 28.08
CA ASN A 137 11.33 0.19 27.28
C ASN A 137 9.86 0.04 26.85
N THR A 138 8.92 0.46 27.68
CA THR A 138 7.48 0.42 27.35
C THR A 138 7.18 1.42 26.25
N PHE A 139 7.69 2.65 26.36
CA PHE A 139 7.54 3.66 25.31
C PHE A 139 8.22 3.26 24.00
N PHE A 140 9.44 2.70 24.08
CA PHE A 140 10.15 2.15 22.92
C PHE A 140 9.32 1.08 22.20
N PHE A 141 8.75 0.13 22.93
CA PHE A 141 7.92 -0.91 22.34
C PHE A 141 6.63 -0.34 21.71
N ALA A 142 5.98 0.62 22.36
CA ALA A 142 4.79 1.27 21.82
C ALA A 142 5.10 2.08 20.55
N GLU A 143 6.17 2.88 20.56
CA GLU A 143 6.62 3.65 19.39
C GLU A 143 7.06 2.73 18.24
N ALA A 144 7.73 1.61 18.55
CA ALA A 144 8.07 0.57 17.59
C ALA A 144 6.84 -0.01 16.92
N LEU A 145 5.84 -0.43 17.71
CA LEU A 145 4.60 -1.00 17.19
C LEU A 145 3.85 0.00 16.31
N LEU A 146 3.78 1.27 16.72
CA LEU A 146 3.17 2.33 15.93
C LEU A 146 3.90 2.52 14.59
N THR A 147 5.23 2.57 14.62
CA THR A 147 6.07 2.73 13.42
C THR A 147 5.90 1.58 12.44
N VAL A 148 5.97 0.34 12.93
CA VAL A 148 5.72 -0.87 12.11
C VAL A 148 4.33 -0.83 11.51
N SER A 149 3.31 -0.43 12.29
CA SER A 149 1.92 -0.33 11.81
C SER A 149 1.79 0.69 10.68
N LEU A 150 2.37 1.88 10.84
CA LEU A 150 2.38 2.93 9.80
C LEU A 150 3.11 2.46 8.54
N ALA A 151 4.28 1.83 8.69
CA ALA A 151 5.04 1.28 7.58
C ALA A 151 4.26 0.20 6.81
N MET A 152 3.52 -0.66 7.51
CA MET A 152 2.66 -1.66 6.90
C MET A 152 1.51 -1.04 6.09
N PHE A 153 0.88 0.04 6.57
CA PHE A 153 -0.12 0.76 5.79
C PHE A 153 0.46 1.39 4.51
N PHE A 154 1.65 1.99 4.60
CA PHE A 154 2.36 2.50 3.42
C PHE A 154 2.63 1.41 2.39
N LEU A 155 3.21 0.30 2.84
CA LEU A 155 3.52 -0.85 2.02
C LEU A 155 2.26 -1.40 1.35
N LEU A 156 1.15 -1.55 2.09
CA LEU A 156 -0.11 -2.08 1.54
C LEU A 156 -0.66 -1.18 0.43
N PHE A 157 -0.68 0.13 0.63
CA PHE A 157 -1.13 1.08 -0.40
C PHE A 157 -0.25 1.02 -1.65
N ASP A 158 1.06 1.09 -1.47
CA ASP A 158 2.01 1.10 -2.58
C ASP A 158 1.94 -0.21 -3.37
N MET A 159 1.73 -1.34 -2.69
CA MET A 159 1.54 -2.65 -3.33
C MET A 159 0.26 -2.70 -4.17
N ILE A 160 -0.85 -2.12 -3.71
CA ILE A 160 -2.09 -1.99 -4.50
C ILE A 160 -1.82 -1.14 -5.74
N LEU A 161 -1.16 0.01 -5.58
CA LEU A 161 -0.86 0.92 -6.68
C LEU A 161 0.05 0.26 -7.72
N VAL A 162 1.13 -0.41 -7.28
CA VAL A 162 2.02 -1.18 -8.15
C VAL A 162 1.26 -2.27 -8.88
N ALA A 163 0.38 -3.02 -8.20
CA ALA A 163 -0.44 -4.06 -8.83
C ALA A 163 -1.35 -3.48 -9.93
N LEU A 164 -2.01 -2.35 -9.66
CA LEU A 164 -2.83 -1.64 -10.65
C LEU A 164 -2.00 -1.13 -11.83
N CYS A 165 -0.79 -0.61 -11.60
CA CYS A 165 0.12 -0.22 -12.69
C CYS A 165 0.50 -1.41 -13.57
N PHE A 166 0.83 -2.56 -12.97
CA PHE A 166 1.11 -3.79 -13.73
C PHE A 166 -0.10 -4.28 -14.53
N ALA A 167 -1.31 -4.14 -13.97
CA ALA A 167 -2.55 -4.45 -14.66
C ALA A 167 -2.72 -3.63 -15.94
N ILE A 168 -2.60 -2.30 -15.82
CA ILE A 168 -2.76 -1.37 -16.93
C ILE A 168 -1.70 -1.61 -18.00
N CYS A 169 -0.42 -1.77 -17.60
CA CYS A 169 0.67 -2.08 -18.53
C CYS A 169 0.41 -3.38 -19.31
N GLY A 170 -0.03 -4.43 -18.62
CA GLY A 170 -0.38 -5.70 -19.26
C GLY A 170 -1.51 -5.55 -20.29
N GLN A 171 -2.53 -4.74 -20.01
CA GLN A 171 -3.64 -4.51 -20.93
C GLN A 171 -3.24 -3.69 -22.15
N ILE A 172 -2.40 -2.67 -21.98
CA ILE A 172 -1.88 -1.86 -23.09
C ILE A 172 -1.09 -2.76 -24.05
N GLU A 173 -0.22 -3.64 -23.55
CA GLU A 173 0.52 -4.57 -24.40
C GLU A 173 -0.41 -5.55 -25.13
N MET A 174 -1.41 -6.09 -24.44
CA MET A 174 -2.37 -6.99 -25.05
C MET A 174 -3.22 -6.32 -26.13
N THR A 175 -3.61 -5.06 -25.91
CA THR A 175 -4.33 -4.23 -26.88
C THR A 175 -3.46 -3.97 -28.11
N LYS A 176 -2.19 -3.61 -27.89
CA LYS A 176 -1.21 -3.45 -28.97
C LYS A 176 -1.06 -4.71 -29.82
N SER A 177 -0.90 -5.88 -29.18
CA SER A 177 -0.81 -7.16 -29.91
C SER A 177 -2.10 -7.51 -30.67
N ALA A 178 -3.26 -7.08 -30.18
CA ALA A 178 -4.52 -7.29 -30.89
C ALA A 178 -4.59 -6.45 -32.17
N PHE A 179 -4.20 -5.17 -32.12
CA PHE A 179 -4.15 -4.28 -33.28
C PHE A 179 -3.12 -4.74 -34.32
N GLU A 180 -1.91 -5.14 -33.90
CA GLU A 180 -0.89 -5.69 -34.80
C GLU A 180 -1.39 -6.94 -35.54
N SER A 181 -2.16 -7.81 -34.86
CA SER A 181 -2.75 -9.01 -35.47
C SER A 181 -3.82 -8.70 -36.53
N VAL A 182 -4.51 -7.56 -36.45
CA VAL A 182 -5.52 -7.15 -37.44
C VAL A 182 -4.85 -6.54 -38.67
N GLY A 183 -3.82 -5.71 -38.47
CA GLY A 183 -3.07 -5.08 -39.56
C GLY A 183 -2.41 -6.09 -40.52
N HIS A 184 -1.91 -7.21 -39.99
CA HIS A 184 -1.29 -8.24 -40.83
C HIS A 184 -2.26 -9.12 -41.65
N LYS A 185 -3.55 -9.17 -41.29
CA LYS A 185 -4.57 -9.90 -42.07
C LYS A 185 -5.17 -9.07 -43.20
N SER A 186 -5.06 -7.74 -43.14
CA SER A 186 -5.68 -6.83 -44.11
C SER A 186 -4.96 -6.73 -45.46
N ILE A 187 -3.73 -7.24 -45.59
CA ILE A 187 -2.90 -7.02 -46.80
C ILE A 187 -2.70 -8.30 -47.63
N ARG A 188 -3.12 -9.47 -47.14
CA ARG A 188 -3.08 -10.72 -47.92
C ARG A 188 -4.49 -11.23 -48.17
N GLU A 189 -5.09 -10.77 -49.28
CA GLU A 189 -5.70 -11.66 -50.29
C GLU A 189 -6.22 -10.87 -51.50
N PRO A 190 -5.87 -11.26 -52.73
CA PRO A 190 -6.82 -11.28 -53.83
C PRO A 190 -7.54 -12.63 -53.85
N ARG A 191 -8.84 -12.60 -53.51
CA ARG A 191 -9.92 -13.55 -53.87
C ARG A 191 -9.86 -14.97 -53.29
N SER A 192 -10.68 -15.21 -52.26
CA SER A 192 -11.48 -16.43 -52.12
C SER A 192 -12.84 -16.14 -51.43
N PRO A 193 -13.91 -16.92 -51.69
CA PRO A 193 -15.27 -16.53 -51.34
C PRO A 193 -15.55 -16.72 -49.85
N ILE A 194 -15.89 -15.59 -49.25
CA ILE A 194 -16.63 -15.33 -48.00
C ILE A 194 -17.24 -16.59 -47.37
N GLU A 195 -16.54 -17.16 -46.39
CA GLU A 195 -17.12 -18.01 -45.36
C GLU A 195 -17.09 -17.22 -44.04
N GLY A 196 -18.28 -16.85 -43.56
CA GLY A 196 -18.52 -15.88 -42.49
C GLY A 196 -17.88 -16.26 -41.16
N ARG A 197 -16.63 -15.84 -40.95
CA ARG A 197 -15.95 -15.96 -39.66
C ARG A 197 -16.23 -14.70 -38.85
N GLN A 198 -17.26 -14.76 -38.01
CA GLN A 198 -17.62 -13.70 -37.06
C GLN A 198 -16.37 -13.20 -36.33
N CYS A 199 -16.02 -11.94 -36.57
CA CYS A 199 -15.09 -11.19 -35.74
C CYS A 199 -15.81 -10.97 -34.40
N LYS A 200 -15.60 -11.88 -33.44
CA LYS A 200 -16.01 -11.64 -32.06
C LYS A 200 -15.20 -10.46 -31.56
N THR A 201 -15.88 -9.32 -31.40
CA THR A 201 -15.39 -8.17 -30.65
C THR A 201 -15.12 -8.64 -29.22
N TYR A 202 -13.87 -8.95 -28.90
CA TYR A 202 -13.48 -9.33 -27.55
C TYR A 202 -13.40 -8.05 -26.72
N TYR A 203 -14.45 -7.82 -25.93
CA TYR A 203 -14.41 -6.85 -24.85
C TYR A 203 -13.25 -7.24 -23.90
N PHE A 204 -12.20 -6.42 -23.89
CA PHE A 204 -11.03 -6.60 -23.05
C PHE A 204 -11.37 -6.17 -21.63
N HIS A 205 -11.57 -7.14 -20.74
CA HIS A 205 -11.75 -6.90 -19.30
C HIS A 205 -10.51 -7.34 -18.51
N PHE A 206 -10.20 -6.58 -17.46
CA PHE A 206 -8.88 -6.19 -16.94
C PHE A 206 -8.11 -7.31 -16.15
N LEU A 207 -6.94 -7.04 -15.54
CA LEU A 207 -5.97 -8.04 -14.97
C LEU A 207 -5.47 -7.73 -13.54
N PHE A 208 -4.95 -8.76 -12.84
CA PHE A 208 -4.11 -8.79 -11.63
C PHE A 208 -4.75 -8.77 -10.23
N PHE A 209 -4.71 -9.91 -9.52
CA PHE A 209 -4.25 -10.02 -8.12
C PHE A 209 -3.73 -11.45 -7.83
N PRO A 210 -2.65 -11.64 -7.05
CA PRO A 210 -2.25 -12.96 -6.55
C PRO A 210 -3.10 -13.40 -5.36
N GLU A 211 -3.22 -14.72 -5.18
CA GLU A 211 -3.99 -15.46 -4.17
C GLU A 211 -3.66 -15.15 -2.69
N THR A 212 -2.87 -14.12 -2.37
CA THR A 212 -2.46 -13.79 -0.99
C THR A 212 -3.47 -12.98 -0.19
N LEU A 213 -4.56 -12.48 -0.80
CA LEU A 213 -5.67 -11.80 -0.09
C LEU A 213 -6.79 -12.76 0.37
N ILE A 214 -6.67 -14.07 0.08
CA ILE A 214 -7.71 -15.07 0.39
C ILE A 214 -7.87 -15.31 1.90
N PHE A 215 -6.93 -14.89 2.74
CA PHE A 215 -7.02 -15.13 4.18
C PHE A 215 -8.01 -14.23 4.94
N TYR A 216 -8.47 -13.11 4.38
CA TYR A 216 -9.37 -12.20 5.10
C TYR A 216 -10.86 -12.35 4.76
N SER A 217 -11.22 -12.96 3.63
CA SER A 217 -12.63 -13.06 3.21
C SER A 217 -13.38 -14.29 3.75
N SER A 218 -12.67 -15.33 4.18
CA SER A 218 -13.32 -16.58 4.64
C SER A 218 -13.95 -16.47 6.05
N SER A 219 -13.64 -15.42 6.82
CA SER A 219 -14.11 -15.28 8.20
C SER A 219 -15.50 -14.62 8.33
N SER A 220 -15.90 -13.75 7.39
CA SER A 220 -17.20 -13.04 7.52
C SER A 220 -18.41 -13.82 7.00
N GLU A 221 -18.20 -14.82 6.12
CA GLU A 221 -19.30 -15.57 5.49
C GLU A 221 -19.82 -16.74 6.36
N SER A 222 -19.03 -17.19 7.35
CA SER A 222 -19.43 -18.25 8.28
C SER A 222 -20.50 -17.78 9.28
N HIS A 223 -20.51 -16.50 9.66
CA HIS A 223 -21.45 -16.00 10.67
C HIS A 223 -22.86 -15.69 10.13
N SER A 224 -23.00 -15.41 8.83
CA SER A 224 -24.30 -15.07 8.21
C SER A 224 -25.18 -16.31 7.94
N LYS A 225 -24.58 -17.48 7.70
CA LYS A 225 -25.34 -18.71 7.39
C LYS A 225 -25.96 -19.37 8.61
N ASN A 226 -25.44 -19.13 9.82
CA ASN A 226 -25.97 -19.73 11.05
C ASN A 226 -27.22 -19.01 11.61
N LEU A 227 -27.52 -17.78 11.19
CA LEU A 227 -28.74 -17.08 11.63
C LEU A 227 -30.00 -17.45 10.82
N LYS A 228 -29.87 -18.14 9.68
CA LYS A 228 -31.03 -18.52 8.86
C LYS A 228 -31.68 -19.85 9.23
N TYR A 229 -31.02 -20.68 10.06
CA TYR A 229 -31.58 -21.97 10.49
C TYR A 229 -32.30 -21.93 11.86
N SER A 230 -32.26 -20.82 12.59
CA SER A 230 -32.88 -20.71 13.93
C SER A 230 -34.28 -20.08 13.95
N LYS A 231 -34.96 -19.94 12.79
CA LYS A 231 -36.29 -19.31 12.70
C LYS A 231 -37.43 -20.23 12.24
N ASN A 232 -37.18 -21.53 12.08
CA ASN A 232 -38.18 -22.52 11.64
C ASN A 232 -38.30 -23.72 12.61
N THR A 233 -38.37 -23.44 13.90
CA THR A 233 -38.83 -24.35 14.97
C THR A 233 -39.43 -23.50 16.08
#